data_AF-A0A6P2VEM6-F1
#
_entry.id   AF-A0A6P2VEM6-F1
#
_cell.length_a   1.000
_cell.length_b   1.000
_cell.length_c   1.000
_cell.angle_alpha   90.00
_cell.angle_beta   90.00
_cell.angle_gamma   90.00
#
_symmetry.space_group_name_H-M   'P 1'
#
loop_
_entity.id
_entity.type
_entity.pdbx_description
1 polymer ?
#
loop_
_entity_poly.entity_id
_entity_poly.type
_entity_poly.pdbx_seq_one_letter_code
_entity_poly.pdbx_strand_id
1 'polypeptide(L)'
;MEVQVNLFDPPSGKVRGVVTASVSIKSKSVRVAHATLLTDAQADIQVSVPKRLNLTQTEAVTAVLAEFTAQVRSLEPVDGATNV
;
A
#
# COMPACT_ATOMS: atom_id res chain seq x y z
N MET A 1 7.27 -5.13 10.66
CA MET A 1 6.56 -4.98 9.37
C MET A 1 5.21 -4.42 9.73
N GLU A 2 4.77 -3.36 9.08
CA GLU A 2 3.51 -2.69 9.45
C GLU A 2 2.82 -2.17 8.21
N VAL A 3 1.54 -2.52 8.05
CA VAL A 3 0.66 -1.93 7.04
C VAL A 3 -0.42 -1.16 7.78
N GLN A 4 -0.42 0.15 7.59
CA GLN A 4 -1.42 1.06 8.15
C GLN A 4 -2.46 1.38 7.09
N VAL A 5 -3.73 1.25 7.46
CA VAL A 5 -4.87 1.68 6.65
C VAL A 5 -5.55 2.82 7.37
N ASN A 6 -5.65 3.96 6.71
CA ASN A 6 -6.42 5.11 7.18
C ASN A 6 -7.55 5.37 6.19
N LEU A 7 -8.78 5.02 6.57
CA LEU A 7 -9.98 5.36 5.80
C LEU A 7 -10.54 6.68 6.30
N PHE A 8 -10.95 7.55 5.37
CA PHE A 8 -11.57 8.83 5.70
C PHE A 8 -13.10 8.67 5.60
N ASP A 9 -13.79 8.89 6.72
CA ASP A 9 -15.26 8.98 6.77
C ASP A 9 -15.67 10.29 7.47
N PRO A 10 -16.20 11.29 6.72
CA PRO A 10 -16.48 11.29 5.29
C PRO A 10 -15.21 11.34 4.41
N PRO A 11 -15.27 10.88 3.14
CA PRO A 11 -14.14 10.93 2.22
C PRO A 11 -13.66 12.37 1.98
N SER A 12 -12.35 12.56 1.89
CA SER A 12 -11.74 13.87 1.65
C SER A 12 -11.69 14.16 0.15
N GLY A 13 -12.76 14.77 -0.36
CA GLY A 13 -12.91 15.04 -1.79
C GLY A 13 -12.95 13.75 -2.60
N LYS A 14 -11.90 13.47 -3.38
CA LYS A 14 -11.77 12.25 -4.20
C LYS A 14 -11.02 11.11 -3.50
N VAL A 15 -10.54 11.33 -2.27
CA VAL A 15 -9.73 10.36 -1.53
C VAL A 15 -10.59 9.68 -0.46
N ARG A 16 -10.77 8.38 -0.60
CA ARG A 16 -11.50 7.51 0.34
C ARG A 16 -10.61 7.04 1.49
N GLY A 17 -9.32 6.94 1.25
CA GLY A 17 -8.38 6.48 2.25
C GLY A 17 -6.95 6.43 1.73
N VAL A 18 -6.03 6.09 2.61
CA VAL A 18 -4.63 5.82 2.28
C VAL A 18 -4.19 4.54 2.96
N VAL A 19 -3.39 3.75 2.25
CA VAL A 19 -2.72 2.57 2.78
C VAL A 19 -1.23 2.84 2.73
N THR A 20 -0.52 2.62 3.83
CA THR A 20 0.93 2.83 3.89
C THR A 20 1.59 1.59 4.46
N ALA A 21 2.58 1.07 3.73
CA ALA A 21 3.35 -0.08 4.16
C ALA A 21 4.77 0.35 4.55
N SER A 22 5.21 -0.07 5.74
CA SER A 22 6.52 0.26 6.28
C SER A 22 7.23 -0.98 6.83
N VAL A 23 8.55 -1.00 6.69
CA VAL A 23 9.41 -2.08 7.18
C VAL A 23 10.44 -1.50 8.15
N SER A 24 10.63 -2.16 9.28
CA SER A 24 11.65 -1.79 10.25
C SER A 24 13.02 -2.28 9.77
N ILE A 25 13.89 -1.34 9.39
CA ILE A 25 15.26 -1.62 8.93
C ILE A 25 16.21 -0.88 9.86
N LYS A 26 17.06 -1.62 10.60
CA LYS A 26 18.05 -1.06 11.55
C LYS A 26 17.43 -0.03 12.51
N SER A 27 16.31 -0.39 13.14
CA SER A 27 15.55 0.46 14.06
C SER A 27 14.92 1.72 13.46
N LYS A 28 14.97 1.90 12.13
CA LYS A 28 14.22 2.95 11.42
C LYS A 28 13.02 2.33 10.72
N SER A 29 11.86 2.97 10.82
CA SER A 29 10.71 2.64 9.97
C SER A 29 10.93 3.24 8.59
N VAL A 30 10.98 2.40 7.57
CA VAL A 30 11.17 2.81 6.18
C VAL A 30 9.88 2.52 5.42
N ARG A 31 9.28 3.57 4.85
CA ARG A 31 8.11 3.43 3.97
C ARG A 31 8.53 2.73 2.68
N VAL A 32 7.87 1.62 2.38
CA VAL A 32 8.14 0.82 1.16
C VAL A 32 7.02 0.90 0.14
N ALA A 33 5.80 1.19 0.58
CA ALA A 33 4.68 1.44 -0.32
C ALA A 33 3.69 2.43 0.27
N HIS A 34 2.98 3.13 -0.60
CA HIS A 34 1.91 4.03 -0.27
C HIS A 34 0.86 3.97 -1.38
N ALA A 35 -0.40 3.72 -1.01
CA ALA A 35 -1.54 3.79 -1.91
C ALA A 35 -2.50 4.87 -1.45
N THR A 36 -2.98 5.66 -2.39
CA THR A 36 -4.11 6.56 -2.20
C THR A 36 -5.34 5.91 -2.82
N LEU A 37 -6.30 5.52 -1.98
CA LEU A 37 -7.57 4.96 -2.40
C LEU A 37 -8.48 6.11 -2.85
N LEU A 38 -8.89 6.08 -4.12
CA LEU A 38 -9.78 7.07 -4.70
C LEU A 38 -11.23 6.58 -4.65
N THR A 39 -12.18 7.51 -4.62
CA THR A 39 -13.62 7.18 -4.60
C THR A 39 -14.14 6.67 -5.94
N ASP A 40 -13.66 7.27 -7.04
CA ASP A 40 -14.19 7.09 -8.40
C ASP A 40 -13.11 6.59 -9.39
N ALA A 41 -11.97 6.12 -8.90
CA ALA A 41 -10.85 5.70 -9.72
C ALA A 41 -10.04 4.59 -9.05
N GLN A 42 -9.15 3.95 -9.82
CA GLN A 42 -8.15 3.02 -9.28
C GLN A 42 -7.24 3.71 -8.27
N ALA A 43 -6.73 2.94 -7.31
CA ALA A 43 -5.83 3.45 -6.31
C ALA A 43 -4.51 3.93 -6.96
N ASP A 44 -4.04 5.12 -6.55
CA ASP A 44 -2.72 5.59 -6.95
C ASP A 44 -1.66 4.95 -6.05
N ILE A 45 -0.81 4.10 -6.62
CA ILE A 45 0.15 3.28 -5.88
C ILE A 45 1.57 3.75 -6.16
N GLN A 46 2.30 4.11 -5.09
CA GLN A 46 3.71 4.43 -5.12
C GLN A 46 4.51 3.41 -4.32
N VAL A 47 5.51 2.80 -4.95
CA VAL A 47 6.42 1.84 -4.32
C VAL A 47 7.81 2.45 -4.24
N SER A 48 8.47 2.31 -3.09
CA SER A 48 9.81 2.81 -2.82
C SER A 48 10.68 1.70 -2.27
N VAL A 49 11.68 1.25 -3.04
CA VAL A 49 12.58 0.17 -2.63
C VAL A 49 13.88 0.76 -2.05
N PRO A 50 14.26 0.41 -0.80
CA PRO A 50 15.51 0.87 -0.20
C PRO A 50 16.74 0.35 -0.96
N LYS A 51 17.75 1.21 -1.17
CA LYS A 51 18.94 0.91 -1.99
C LYS A 51 19.97 -0.04 -1.36
N ARG A 52 19.84 -0.38 -0.08
CA ARG A 52 20.84 -1.19 0.68
C ARG A 52 20.16 -2.23 1.57
N LEU A 53 19.44 -3.14 0.94
CA LEU A 53 18.80 -4.28 1.61
C LEU A 53 19.76 -5.48 1.60
N ASN A 54 19.75 -6.26 2.69
CA ASN A 54 20.28 -7.62 2.67
C ASN A 54 19.19 -8.63 2.28
N LEU A 55 19.52 -9.91 2.13
CA LEU A 55 18.56 -10.93 1.68
C LEU A 55 17.33 -11.04 2.60
N THR A 56 17.54 -11.13 3.91
CA THR A 56 16.45 -11.17 4.90
C THR A 56 15.55 -9.94 4.85
N GLN A 57 16.14 -8.76 4.64
CA GLN A 57 15.38 -7.51 4.49
C GLN A 57 14.64 -7.46 3.16
N THR A 58 15.16 -8.08 2.10
CA THR A 58 14.50 -8.16 0.80
C THR A 58 13.26 -9.05 0.89
N GLU A 59 13.38 -10.22 1.52
CA GLU A 59 12.25 -11.10 1.83
C GLU A 59 11.18 -10.37 2.65
N ALA A 60 11.60 -9.65 3.68
CA ALA A 60 10.72 -8.83 4.51
C ALA A 60 9.96 -7.75 3.71
N VAL A 61 10.66 -7.02 2.83
CA VAL A 61 10.03 -6.02 1.97
C VAL A 61 9.03 -6.68 1.03
N THR A 62 9.36 -7.86 0.48
CA THR A 62 8.49 -8.57 -0.46
C THR A 62 7.22 -9.07 0.21
N ALA A 63 7.33 -9.62 1.43
CA ALA A 63 6.17 -10.03 2.24
C ALA A 63 5.24 -8.85 2.53
N VAL A 64 5.80 -7.70 2.94
CA VAL A 64 5.00 -6.48 3.20
C VAL A 64 4.33 -5.95 1.95
N LEU A 65 5.00 -6.00 0.79
CA LEU A 65 4.40 -5.58 -0.47
C LEU A 65 3.25 -6.50 -0.89
N ALA A 66 3.34 -7.80 -0.61
CA ALA A 66 2.26 -8.74 -0.86
C ALA A 66 1.04 -8.46 0.04
N GLU A 67 1.26 -8.24 1.34
CA GLU A 67 0.19 -7.86 2.29
C GLU A 67 -0.46 -6.53 1.91
N PHE A 68 0.35 -5.51 1.59
CA PHE A 68 -0.13 -4.21 1.09
C PHE A 68 -1.01 -4.37 -0.14
N THR A 69 -0.57 -5.17 -1.12
CA THR A 69 -1.34 -5.41 -2.35
C THR A 69 -2.68 -6.08 -2.06
N ALA A 70 -2.70 -7.06 -1.16
CA ALA A 70 -3.94 -7.71 -0.73
C ALA A 70 -4.91 -6.72 -0.06
N GLN A 71 -4.38 -5.82 0.77
CA GLN A 71 -5.18 -4.84 1.49
C GLN A 71 -5.72 -3.74 0.56
N VAL A 72 -4.90 -3.21 -0.34
CA VAL A 72 -5.36 -2.27 -1.38
C VAL A 72 -6.42 -2.92 -2.25
N ARG A 73 -6.21 -4.15 -2.72
CA ARG A 73 -7.21 -4.89 -3.52
C ARG A 73 -8.53 -5.10 -2.78
N SER A 74 -8.49 -5.34 -1.47
CA SER A 74 -9.70 -5.49 -0.67
C SER A 74 -10.47 -4.18 -0.46
N LEU A 75 -9.80 -3.03 -0.62
CA LEU A 75 -10.35 -1.70 -0.34
C LEU A 75 -10.66 -0.91 -1.62
N GLU A 76 -10.02 -1.25 -2.73
CA GLU A 76 -10.41 -0.80 -4.05
C GLU A 76 -11.85 -1.25 -4.34
N PRO A 77 -12.69 -0.38 -4.90
CA PRO A 77 -13.98 -0.81 -5.40
C PRO A 77 -13.74 -1.85 -6.49
N VAL A 78 -14.36 -3.04 -6.33
CA VAL A 78 -14.58 -3.96 -7.46
C VAL A 78 -15.52 -3.22 -8.40
N ASP A 79 -14.99 -2.53 -9.40
CA ASP A 79 -15.76 -2.24 -10.60
C ASP A 79 -14.85 -2.17 -11.81
N GLY A 80 -15.08 -3.14 -12.69
CA GLY A 80 -14.23 -3.48 -13.81
C GLY A 80 -14.39 -4.92 -14.21
N ALA A 81 -15.65 -5.37 -14.39
CA ALA A 81 -15.95 -6.39 -15.37
C ALA A 81 -15.21 -6.01 -16.66
N THR A 82 -14.05 -6.60 -16.88
CA THR A 82 -13.33 -6.47 -18.13
C THR A 82 -14.09 -7.37 -19.08
N ASN A 83 -15.08 -6.81 -19.78
CA ASN A 83 -15.55 -7.37 -21.03
C ASN A 83 -14.32 -7.48 -21.93
N VAL A 84 -13.79 -8.69 -22.06
CA VAL A 84 -12.99 -9.12 -23.21
C VAL A 84 -13.82 -10.14 -23.96
#